data_AF-A0A8T4L415-F1
#
_entry.id   AF-A0A8T4L415-F1
#
_cell.length_a   1.000
_cell.length_b   1.000
_cell.length_c   1.000
_cell.angle_alpha   90.00
_cell.angle_beta   90.00
_cell.angle_gamma   90.00
#
_symmetry.space_group_name_H-M   'P 1'
#
loop_
_entity.id
_entity.type
_entity.pdbx_description
1 polymer ?
#
loop_
_entity_poly.entity_id
_entity_poly.type
_entity_poly.pdbx_seq_one_letter_code
_entity_poly.pdbx_strand_id
1 'polypeptide(L)'
;MGSVKAYFIQYKFILPENISHSSYTYQKLFRALYGYTQNVSKSNGKSYKYHRKGILSPVPYLRPGKNCVIIPQAMLSPLIDFFKTGKNPSHKWVGKGDWKAVYYMNEKDVSPDEMVGAFENVLDRWFVLSNSKEHEKLDSEISAILATAKAGQKVDAAHKAFLLGEAQRVTSHEWFQSCAPKSNKLKKFSSLVSDLKTV
;
A
#
# COMPACT_ATOMS: atom_id res chain seq x y z
N MET A 1 -25.16 -4.56 -3.35
CA MET A 1 -24.18 -4.87 -2.28
C MET A 1 -24.42 -3.89 -1.15
N GLY A 2 -24.70 -4.40 0.05
CA GLY A 2 -24.89 -3.55 1.23
C GLY A 2 -23.57 -2.95 1.72
N SER A 3 -23.64 -2.17 2.79
CA SER A 3 -22.45 -1.74 3.51
C SER A 3 -21.68 -2.94 4.07
N VAL A 4 -20.37 -2.80 4.20
CA VAL A 4 -19.50 -3.81 4.85
C VAL A 4 -18.95 -3.24 6.15
N LYS A 5 -18.86 -4.07 7.18
CA LYS A 5 -18.26 -3.68 8.46
C LYS A 5 -16.74 -3.54 8.32
N ALA A 6 -16.23 -2.41 8.80
CA ALA A 6 -14.82 -2.09 8.88
C ALA A 6 -14.49 -1.54 10.27
N TYR A 7 -13.20 -1.40 10.59
CA TYR A 7 -12.80 -0.73 11.82
C TYR A 7 -12.40 0.70 11.55
N PHE A 8 -13.10 1.65 12.17
CA PHE A 8 -12.63 3.00 12.36
C PHE A 8 -11.66 3.03 13.53
N ILE A 9 -10.41 3.41 13.26
CA ILE A 9 -9.34 3.47 14.24
C ILE A 9 -8.81 4.89 14.30
N GLN A 10 -8.97 5.52 15.45
CA GLN A 10 -8.34 6.79 15.78
C GLN A 10 -7.15 6.51 16.69
N TYR A 11 -5.95 6.97 16.31
CA TYR A 11 -4.73 6.69 17.04
C TYR A 11 -3.97 7.96 17.42
N LYS A 12 -3.11 7.87 18.43
CA LYS A 12 -2.18 8.91 18.83
C LYS A 12 -0.85 8.27 19.22
N PHE A 13 0.23 8.76 18.64
CA PHE A 13 1.57 8.44 19.11
C PHE A 13 1.94 9.37 20.26
N ILE A 14 2.39 8.80 21.36
CA ILE A 14 2.91 9.47 22.53
C ILE A 14 4.43 9.30 22.49
N LEU A 15 5.16 10.40 22.40
CA LEU A 15 6.62 10.46 22.38
C LEU A 15 7.10 11.23 23.62
N PRO A 16 8.37 11.05 24.04
CA PRO A 16 9.02 11.90 25.02
C PRO A 16 8.87 13.40 24.68
N GLU A 17 8.73 14.25 25.70
CA GLU A 17 8.44 15.69 25.54
C GLU A 17 9.55 16.45 24.80
N ASN A 18 10.78 15.94 24.83
CA ASN A 18 11.91 16.51 24.09
C ASN A 18 11.85 16.24 22.58
N ILE A 19 10.91 15.43 22.08
CA ILE A 19 10.73 15.13 20.66
C ILE A 19 9.61 15.98 20.08
N SER A 20 9.96 16.94 19.22
CA SER A 20 8.98 17.77 18.52
C SER A 20 8.16 16.96 17.50
N HIS A 21 6.94 17.42 17.20
CA HIS A 21 6.13 16.88 16.10
C HIS A 21 6.71 17.14 14.70
N SER A 22 7.69 18.04 14.57
CA SER A 22 8.42 18.24 13.31
C SER A 22 9.61 17.29 13.16
N SER A 23 10.01 16.60 14.24
CA SER A 23 11.19 15.73 14.26
C SER A 23 11.09 14.60 13.24
N TYR A 24 12.26 14.17 12.77
CA TYR A 24 12.37 13.00 11.90
C TYR A 24 11.78 11.75 12.56
N THR A 25 11.97 11.57 13.87
CA THR A 25 11.41 10.44 14.63
C THR A 25 9.89 10.41 14.57
N TYR A 26 9.23 11.57 14.77
CA TYR A 26 7.78 11.66 14.63
C TYR A 26 7.32 11.34 13.20
N GLN A 27 7.97 11.94 12.19
CA GLN A 27 7.64 11.68 10.79
C GLN A 27 7.86 10.20 10.40
N LYS A 28 8.88 9.55 10.97
CA LYS A 28 9.21 8.14 10.73
C LYS A 28 8.06 7.20 11.13
N LEU A 29 7.26 7.55 12.14
CA LEU A 29 6.06 6.78 12.52
C LEU A 29 5.02 6.77 11.41
N PHE A 30 4.73 7.93 10.82
CA PHE A 30 3.77 8.05 9.73
C PHE A 30 4.30 7.41 8.45
N ARG A 31 5.61 7.52 8.18
CA ARG A 31 6.28 6.82 7.07
C ARG A 31 6.22 5.30 7.23
N ALA A 32 6.39 4.78 8.45
CA ALA A 32 6.24 3.35 8.75
C ALA A 32 4.79 2.87 8.55
N LEU A 33 3.82 3.71 8.87
CA LEU A 33 2.41 3.38 8.76
C LEU A 33 1.91 3.44 7.31
N TYR A 34 2.18 4.54 6.60
CA TYR A 34 1.60 4.79 5.27
C TYR A 34 2.54 4.49 4.10
N GLY A 35 3.84 4.41 4.36
CA GLY A 35 4.87 4.39 3.32
C GLY A 35 5.25 5.79 2.87
N TYR A 36 6.29 5.87 2.03
CA TYR A 36 6.77 7.14 1.48
C TYR A 36 7.66 6.92 0.25
N THR A 37 7.80 7.98 -0.56
CA THR A 37 8.80 8.04 -1.62
C THR A 37 10.05 8.75 -1.12
N GLN A 38 11.20 8.13 -1.32
CA GLN A 38 12.51 8.70 -1.00
C GLN A 38 13.23 9.04 -2.30
N ASN A 39 13.53 10.33 -2.50
CA ASN A 39 14.38 10.78 -3.59
C ASN A 39 15.83 10.83 -3.09
N VAL A 40 16.74 10.16 -3.80
CA VAL A 40 18.17 10.12 -3.48
C VAL A 40 18.95 10.66 -4.67
N SER A 41 19.51 11.84 -4.51
CA SER A 41 20.43 12.44 -5.49
C SER A 41 21.87 12.07 -5.15
N LYS A 42 22.63 11.64 -6.16
CA LYS A 42 24.06 11.37 -6.07
C LYS A 42 24.83 12.60 -6.57
N SER A 43 26.09 12.73 -6.15
CA SER A 43 26.98 13.83 -6.55
C SER A 43 27.20 13.93 -8.08
N ASN A 44 26.99 12.83 -8.81
CA ASN A 44 27.06 12.79 -10.28
C ASN A 44 25.77 13.25 -10.99
N GLY A 45 24.84 13.89 -10.28
CA GLY A 45 23.57 14.39 -10.83
C GLY A 45 22.48 13.33 -11.01
N LYS A 46 22.77 12.03 -10.81
CA LYS A 46 21.74 10.98 -10.89
C LYS A 46 20.79 11.05 -9.70
N SER A 47 19.49 10.96 -9.96
CA SER A 47 18.44 10.93 -8.94
C SER A 47 17.65 9.64 -9.02
N TYR A 48 17.49 8.97 -7.88
CA TYR A 48 16.76 7.71 -7.75
C TYR A 48 15.53 7.90 -6.87
N LYS A 49 14.39 7.32 -7.28
CA LYS A 49 13.15 7.31 -6.50
C LYS A 49 12.93 5.92 -5.91
N TYR A 50 12.90 5.84 -4.58
CA TYR A 50 12.62 4.60 -3.86
C TYR A 50 11.25 4.67 -3.20
N HIS A 51 10.38 3.71 -3.50
CA HIS A 51 9.08 3.61 -2.82
C HIS A 51 9.17 2.63 -1.66
N ARG A 52 9.02 3.16 -0.45
CA ARG A 52 9.15 2.44 0.81
C ARG A 52 7.75 2.10 1.33
N LYS A 53 7.43 0.80 1.43
CA LYS A 53 6.12 0.30 1.86
C LYS A 53 5.92 0.52 3.38
N GLY A 54 4.78 1.09 3.75
CA GLY A 54 4.28 1.09 5.12
C GLY A 54 3.36 -0.10 5.40
N ILE A 55 2.94 -0.23 6.64
CA ILE A 55 1.98 -1.27 7.09
C ILE A 55 0.67 -1.21 6.31
N LEU A 56 0.16 -0.01 6.06
CA LEU A 56 -1.09 0.19 5.37
C LEU A 56 -0.94 0.26 3.85
N SER A 57 0.27 0.28 3.29
CA SER A 57 0.45 0.37 1.84
C SER A 57 -0.38 -0.66 1.05
N PRO A 58 -0.46 -1.95 1.46
CA PRO A 58 -1.29 -2.93 0.74
C PRO A 58 -2.78 -2.93 1.12
N VAL A 59 -3.22 -2.05 2.02
CA VAL A 59 -4.56 -2.11 2.63
C VAL A 59 -5.52 -1.12 1.99
N PRO A 60 -6.71 -1.53 1.52
CA PRO A 60 -7.74 -0.59 1.07
C PRO A 60 -8.29 0.18 2.28
N TYR A 61 -7.69 1.32 2.60
CA TYR A 61 -8.09 2.15 3.75
C TYR A 61 -8.67 3.49 3.31
N LEU A 62 -9.53 4.04 4.16
CA LEU A 62 -10.03 5.41 4.07
C LEU A 62 -9.38 6.25 5.17
N ARG A 63 -9.17 7.54 4.91
CA ARG A 63 -8.53 8.46 5.85
C ARG A 63 -9.43 9.66 6.12
N PRO A 64 -10.39 9.55 7.05
CA PRO A 64 -11.30 10.65 7.39
C PRO A 64 -10.60 11.78 8.16
N GLY A 65 -9.39 11.55 8.68
CA GLY A 65 -8.64 12.56 9.43
C GLY A 65 -7.15 12.23 9.54
N LYS A 66 -6.36 13.14 10.13
CA LYS A 66 -4.89 13.02 10.17
C LYS A 66 -4.40 11.74 10.86
N ASN A 67 -5.02 11.37 11.97
CA ASN A 67 -4.67 10.18 12.75
C ASN A 67 -5.85 9.20 12.86
N CYS A 68 -6.65 9.12 11.79
CA CYS A 68 -7.80 8.24 11.73
C CYS A 68 -7.73 7.44 10.44
N VAL A 69 -7.98 6.13 10.54
CA VAL A 69 -8.07 5.23 9.39
C VAL A 69 -9.29 4.34 9.52
N ILE A 70 -9.93 4.04 8.40
CA ILE A 70 -10.93 2.98 8.33
C ILE A 70 -10.30 1.86 7.52
N ILE A 71 -10.21 0.67 8.12
CA ILE A 71 -9.56 -0.49 7.52
C ILE A 71 -10.46 -1.73 7.52
N PRO A 72 -10.27 -2.67 6.58
CA PRO A 72 -10.89 -3.98 6.64
C PRO A 72 -10.55 -4.69 7.95
N GLN A 73 -11.48 -5.49 8.47
CA GLN A 73 -11.29 -6.17 9.76
C GLN A 73 -10.06 -7.07 9.77
N ALA A 74 -9.76 -7.76 8.65
CA ALA A 74 -8.59 -8.61 8.50
C ALA A 74 -7.25 -7.89 8.71
N MET A 75 -7.21 -6.56 8.53
CA MET A 75 -6.00 -5.76 8.66
C MET A 75 -5.78 -5.19 10.07
N LEU A 76 -6.66 -5.51 11.02
CA LEU A 76 -6.52 -5.07 12.41
C LEU A 76 -5.23 -5.62 13.05
N SER A 77 -4.99 -6.93 12.98
CA SER A 77 -3.84 -7.55 13.66
C SER A 77 -2.50 -6.94 13.21
N PRO A 78 -2.20 -6.81 11.89
CA PRO A 78 -0.95 -6.18 11.46
C PRO A 78 -0.77 -4.74 11.94
N LEU A 79 -1.86 -3.97 12.03
CA LEU A 79 -1.82 -2.60 12.52
C LEU A 79 -1.56 -2.55 14.04
N ILE A 80 -2.24 -3.40 14.81
CA ILE A 80 -2.04 -3.51 16.26
C ILE A 80 -0.63 -4.01 16.57
N ASP A 81 -0.11 -4.97 15.81
CA ASP A 81 1.25 -5.45 15.95
C ASP A 81 2.27 -4.34 15.70
N PHE A 82 2.02 -3.49 14.71
CA PHE A 82 2.83 -2.29 14.51
C PHE A 82 2.75 -1.34 15.70
N PHE A 83 1.56 -1.02 16.21
CA PHE A 83 1.39 -0.19 17.41
C PHE A 83 2.08 -0.78 18.65
N LYS A 84 2.11 -2.11 18.76
CA LYS A 84 2.74 -2.84 19.86
C LYS A 84 4.23 -3.08 19.71
N THR A 85 4.80 -3.06 18.51
CA THR A 85 6.21 -3.49 18.31
C THR A 85 7.04 -2.49 17.52
N GLY A 86 6.41 -1.60 16.75
CA GLY A 86 7.06 -0.76 15.75
C GLY A 86 7.57 -1.52 14.52
N LYS A 87 7.41 -2.85 14.47
CA LYS A 87 7.81 -3.67 13.31
C LYS A 87 7.03 -3.23 12.08
N ASN A 88 7.77 -2.94 11.00
CA ASN A 88 7.20 -2.46 9.74
C ASN A 88 8.15 -2.83 8.58
N PRO A 89 7.70 -2.72 7.32
CA PRO A 89 8.50 -3.17 6.18
C PRO A 89 9.73 -2.29 5.87
N SER A 90 9.72 -1.00 6.24
CA SER A 90 10.68 -0.02 5.73
C SER A 90 11.72 0.44 6.75
N HIS A 91 11.44 0.33 8.03
CA HIS A 91 12.29 0.86 9.09
C HIS A 91 12.62 -0.21 10.13
N LYS A 92 13.91 -0.41 10.36
CA LYS A 92 14.40 -1.10 11.55
C LYS A 92 14.50 -0.07 12.70
N TRP A 93 13.92 -0.40 13.83
CA TRP A 93 14.00 0.39 15.06
C TRP A 93 15.00 -0.30 15.97
N VAL A 94 15.95 0.44 16.54
CA VAL A 94 16.98 -0.14 17.42
C VAL A 94 16.37 -0.56 18.78
N GLY A 95 15.26 0.06 19.19
CA GLY A 95 14.43 -0.40 20.30
C GLY A 95 13.06 0.30 20.32
N LYS A 96 12.03 -0.38 20.84
CA LYS A 96 10.68 0.19 21.08
C LYS A 96 10.66 0.96 22.41
N GLY A 97 11.60 1.90 22.57
CA GLY A 97 11.76 2.71 23.79
C GLY A 97 11.13 4.10 23.70
N ASP A 98 11.08 4.68 22.50
CA ASP A 98 10.90 6.14 22.38
C ASP A 98 9.47 6.57 22.05
N TRP A 99 8.51 5.65 21.96
CA TRP A 99 7.12 6.01 21.70
C TRP A 99 6.12 4.90 22.09
N LYS A 100 4.89 5.31 22.35
CA LYS A 100 3.72 4.44 22.56
C LYS A 100 2.60 4.86 21.63
N ALA A 101 1.76 3.92 21.20
CA ALA A 101 0.52 4.23 20.50
C ALA A 101 -0.66 3.95 21.41
N VAL A 102 -1.55 4.93 21.55
CA VAL A 102 -2.89 4.73 22.09
C VAL A 102 -3.87 4.82 20.93
N TYR A 103 -4.92 4.01 20.96
CA TYR A 103 -5.92 4.01 19.90
C TYR A 103 -7.30 3.70 20.46
N TYR A 104 -8.30 4.24 19.78
CA TYR A 104 -9.71 3.95 19.95
C TYR A 104 -10.20 3.27 18.68
N MET A 105 -11.08 2.27 18.84
CA MET A 105 -11.59 1.47 17.74
C MET A 105 -13.09 1.33 17.86
N ASN A 106 -13.78 1.59 16.76
CA ASN A 106 -15.20 1.31 16.57
C ASN A 106 -15.41 0.56 15.27
N GLU A 107 -16.54 -0.15 15.20
CA GLU A 107 -17.06 -0.59 13.92
C GLU A 107 -17.66 0.58 13.15
N LYS A 108 -17.48 0.55 11.83
CA LYS A 108 -18.09 1.50 10.91
C LYS A 108 -18.55 0.76 9.66
N ASP A 109 -19.76 1.08 9.22
CA ASP A 109 -20.27 0.68 7.92
C ASP A 109 -19.59 1.49 6.81
N VAL A 110 -19.04 0.78 5.84
CA VAL A 110 -18.40 1.37 4.65
C VAL A 110 -19.28 1.12 3.44
N SER A 111 -19.61 2.18 2.73
CA SER A 111 -20.40 2.10 1.50
C SER A 111 -19.58 1.51 0.35
N PRO A 112 -20.24 0.92 -0.67
CA PRO A 112 -19.52 0.41 -1.83
C PRO A 112 -18.67 1.44 -2.57
N ASP A 113 -19.10 2.70 -2.62
CA ASP A 113 -18.37 3.77 -3.32
C ASP A 113 -17.10 4.16 -2.56
N GLU A 114 -17.17 4.20 -1.23
CA GLU A 114 -15.98 4.36 -0.39
C GLU A 114 -15.00 3.19 -0.57
N MET A 115 -15.49 1.94 -0.64
CA MET A 115 -14.62 0.79 -0.90
C MET A 115 -13.92 0.89 -2.26
N VAL A 116 -14.65 1.30 -3.31
CA VAL A 116 -14.07 1.53 -4.65
C VAL A 116 -12.95 2.56 -4.57
N GLY A 117 -13.20 3.72 -3.96
CA GLY A 117 -12.19 4.76 -3.79
C GLY A 117 -10.98 4.28 -2.98
N ALA A 118 -11.18 3.44 -1.97
CA ALA A 118 -10.09 2.86 -1.19
C ALA A 118 -9.19 1.95 -2.05
N PHE A 119 -9.75 1.13 -2.95
CA PHE A 119 -8.96 0.29 -3.86
C PHE A 119 -8.26 1.06 -4.97
N GLU A 120 -8.91 2.09 -5.52
CA GLU A 120 -8.26 2.94 -6.52
C GLU A 120 -7.01 3.61 -5.94
N ASN A 121 -7.10 4.04 -4.68
CA ASN A 121 -5.97 4.57 -3.92
C ASN A 121 -4.90 3.51 -3.63
N VAL A 122 -5.27 2.25 -3.39
CA VAL A 122 -4.30 1.14 -3.27
C VAL A 122 -3.51 0.99 -4.56
N LEU A 123 -4.17 0.96 -5.71
CA LEU A 123 -3.49 0.87 -7.00
C LEU A 123 -2.57 2.07 -7.26
N ASP A 124 -2.98 3.29 -6.88
CA ASP A 124 -2.15 4.49 -7.10
C ASP A 124 -0.84 4.50 -6.34
N ARG A 125 -0.76 3.73 -5.26
CA ARG A 125 0.43 3.64 -4.41
C ARG A 125 1.07 2.26 -4.43
N TRP A 126 0.64 1.35 -5.30
CA TRP A 126 1.24 0.04 -5.43
C TRP A 126 2.41 0.07 -6.40
N PHE A 127 3.60 0.30 -5.85
CA PHE A 127 4.83 0.30 -6.61
C PHE A 127 5.55 -1.05 -6.51
N VAL A 128 6.09 -1.50 -7.63
CA VAL A 128 6.92 -2.69 -7.79
C VAL A 128 8.25 -2.32 -8.41
N LEU A 129 9.25 -3.19 -8.26
CA LEU A 129 10.53 -3.01 -8.93
C LEU A 129 10.41 -3.57 -10.34
N SER A 130 10.67 -2.76 -11.35
CA SER A 130 10.68 -3.15 -12.75
C SER A 130 11.93 -3.98 -13.09
N ASN A 131 11.97 -4.54 -14.30
CA ASN A 131 13.19 -5.18 -14.84
C ASN A 131 14.38 -4.21 -14.96
N SER A 132 14.13 -2.90 -15.13
CA SER A 132 15.18 -1.87 -15.11
C SER A 132 15.67 -1.51 -13.70
N LYS A 133 15.14 -2.16 -12.66
CA LYS A 133 15.39 -1.89 -11.24
C LYS A 133 14.92 -0.50 -10.79
N GLU A 134 13.93 0.05 -11.49
CA GLU A 134 13.25 1.29 -11.12
C GLU A 134 11.91 0.96 -10.48
N HIS A 135 11.39 1.87 -9.67
CA HIS A 135 10.07 1.66 -9.06
C HIS A 135 8.98 2.18 -10.00
N GLU A 136 8.13 1.27 -10.46
CA GLU A 136 7.01 1.56 -11.34
C GLU A 136 5.69 1.19 -10.68
N LYS A 137 4.59 1.84 -11.11
CA LYS A 137 3.25 1.41 -10.69
C LYS A 137 2.98 0.01 -11.23
N LEU A 138 2.31 -0.82 -10.43
CA LEU A 138 2.03 -2.21 -10.78
C LEU A 138 1.26 -2.34 -12.11
N ASP A 139 0.24 -1.52 -12.33
CA ASP A 139 -0.55 -1.54 -13.56
C ASP A 139 0.25 -1.10 -14.80
N SER A 140 1.12 -0.09 -14.63
CA SER A 140 2.06 0.33 -15.68
C SER A 140 3.04 -0.77 -16.06
N GLU A 141 3.66 -1.42 -15.07
CA GLU A 141 4.64 -2.48 -15.31
C GLU A 141 4.00 -3.71 -15.96
N ILE A 142 2.80 -4.11 -15.52
CA ILE A 142 2.04 -5.19 -16.18
C ILE A 142 1.76 -4.81 -17.64
N SER A 143 1.32 -3.58 -17.90
CA SER A 143 1.04 -3.10 -19.26
C SER A 143 2.28 -3.14 -20.15
N ALA A 144 3.45 -2.79 -19.61
CA ALA A 144 4.72 -2.86 -20.32
C ALA A 144 5.08 -4.29 -20.71
N ILE A 145 4.95 -5.26 -19.79
CA ILE A 145 5.19 -6.69 -20.11
C ILE A 145 4.24 -7.19 -21.20
N LEU A 146 2.96 -6.83 -21.11
CA LEU A 146 1.99 -7.23 -22.13
C LEU A 146 2.34 -6.65 -23.51
N ALA A 147 2.87 -5.42 -23.57
CA ALA A 147 3.35 -4.83 -24.81
C ALA A 147 4.57 -5.58 -25.37
N THR A 148 5.54 -5.94 -24.53
CA THR A 148 6.69 -6.79 -24.89
C THR A 148 6.24 -8.13 -25.47
N ALA A 149 5.29 -8.81 -24.82
CA ALA A 149 4.74 -10.07 -25.30
C ALA A 149 4.04 -9.93 -26.66
N LYS A 150 3.22 -8.88 -26.84
CA LYS A 150 2.54 -8.58 -28.11
C LYS A 150 3.52 -8.28 -29.25
N ALA A 151 4.70 -7.74 -28.94
CA ALA A 151 5.77 -7.53 -29.90
C ALA A 151 6.57 -8.81 -30.24
N GLY A 152 6.17 -9.98 -29.70
CA GLY A 152 6.87 -11.25 -29.91
C GLY A 152 8.18 -11.38 -29.15
N GLN A 153 8.45 -10.48 -28.20
CA GLN A 153 9.67 -10.51 -27.39
C GLN A 153 9.51 -11.46 -26.20
N LYS A 154 10.61 -12.11 -25.80
CA LYS A 154 10.63 -13.02 -24.66
C LYS A 154 10.35 -12.26 -23.35
N VAL A 155 9.32 -12.69 -22.63
CA VAL A 155 9.01 -12.20 -21.28
C VAL A 155 9.83 -12.98 -20.26
N ASP A 156 10.39 -12.27 -19.27
CA ASP A 156 11.01 -12.92 -18.13
C ASP A 156 9.95 -13.58 -17.24
N ALA A 157 10.01 -14.91 -17.16
CA ALA A 157 9.06 -15.71 -16.40
C ALA A 157 9.12 -15.43 -14.88
N ALA A 158 10.31 -15.15 -14.34
CA ALA A 158 10.47 -14.86 -12.92
C ALA A 158 9.80 -13.53 -12.55
N HIS A 159 10.06 -12.48 -13.34
CA HIS A 159 9.42 -11.19 -13.16
C HIS A 159 7.91 -11.24 -13.37
N LYS A 160 7.43 -11.95 -14.41
CA LYS A 160 6.01 -12.22 -14.62
C LYS A 160 5.35 -12.84 -13.38
N ALA A 161 5.96 -13.90 -12.83
CA ALA A 161 5.45 -14.58 -11.64
C ALA A 161 5.41 -13.64 -10.42
N PHE A 162 6.43 -12.80 -10.26
CA PHE A 162 6.46 -11.77 -9.22
C PHE A 162 5.29 -10.77 -9.37
N LEU A 163 5.04 -10.24 -10.57
CA LEU A 163 3.92 -9.32 -10.81
C LEU A 163 2.56 -9.97 -10.59
N LEU A 164 2.39 -11.24 -11.00
CA LEU A 164 1.17 -12.00 -10.71
C LEU A 164 0.97 -12.16 -9.20
N GLY A 165 2.03 -12.44 -8.44
CA GLY A 165 1.96 -12.51 -6.98
C GLY A 165 1.56 -11.18 -6.34
N GLU A 166 2.11 -10.06 -6.80
CA GLU A 166 1.75 -8.73 -6.30
C GLU A 166 0.31 -8.34 -6.69
N ALA A 167 -0.12 -8.63 -7.92
CA ALA A 167 -1.50 -8.43 -8.35
C ALA A 167 -2.49 -9.32 -7.60
N GLN A 168 -2.11 -10.55 -7.28
CA GLN A 168 -2.93 -11.45 -6.48
C GLN A 168 -3.20 -10.87 -5.09
N ARG A 169 -2.24 -10.20 -4.46
CA ARG A 169 -2.43 -9.55 -3.14
C ARG A 169 -3.50 -8.45 -3.16
N VAL A 170 -3.69 -7.79 -4.31
CA VAL A 170 -4.75 -6.78 -4.49
C VAL A 170 -6.08 -7.47 -4.81
N THR A 171 -6.06 -8.38 -5.79
CA THR A 171 -7.28 -8.99 -6.36
C THR A 171 -7.91 -10.07 -5.49
N SER A 172 -7.16 -10.70 -4.58
CA SER A 172 -7.69 -11.71 -3.66
C SER A 172 -8.46 -11.12 -2.49
N HIS A 173 -8.41 -9.80 -2.29
CA HIS A 173 -9.15 -9.16 -1.21
C HIS A 173 -10.66 -9.25 -1.49
N GLU A 174 -11.44 -9.64 -0.48
CA GLU A 174 -12.90 -9.83 -0.59
C GLU A 174 -13.61 -8.63 -1.24
N TRP A 175 -13.31 -7.42 -0.77
CA TRP A 175 -13.88 -6.19 -1.30
C TRP A 175 -13.49 -5.91 -2.75
N PHE A 176 -12.33 -6.38 -3.23
CA PHE A 176 -11.89 -6.11 -4.61
C PHE A 176 -12.87 -6.71 -5.61
N GLN A 177 -13.28 -7.97 -5.41
CA GLN A 177 -14.19 -8.67 -6.32
C GLN A 177 -15.51 -7.93 -6.50
N SER A 178 -16.01 -7.31 -5.44
CA SER A 178 -17.22 -6.50 -5.51
C SER A 178 -17.06 -5.08 -6.03
N CYS A 179 -15.87 -4.50 -5.86
CA CYS A 179 -15.56 -3.14 -6.29
C CYS A 179 -15.15 -3.10 -7.76
N ALA A 180 -14.47 -4.15 -8.25
CA ALA A 180 -13.92 -4.18 -9.59
C ALA A 180 -14.97 -3.88 -10.68
N PRO A 181 -16.17 -4.46 -10.67
CA PRO A 181 -17.20 -4.15 -11.67
C PRO A 181 -17.75 -2.71 -11.63
N LYS A 182 -17.43 -1.93 -10.60
CA LYS A 182 -17.97 -0.57 -10.39
C LYS A 182 -17.00 0.54 -10.78
N SER A 183 -15.72 0.24 -10.94
CA SER A 183 -14.71 1.23 -11.35
C SER A 183 -14.03 0.83 -12.65
N ASN A 184 -13.94 1.78 -13.58
CA ASN A 184 -13.21 1.58 -14.83
C ASN A 184 -11.73 1.28 -14.58
N LYS A 185 -11.14 1.89 -13.55
CA LYS A 185 -9.74 1.66 -13.18
C LYS A 185 -9.54 0.24 -12.66
N LEU A 186 -10.42 -0.23 -11.78
CA LEU A 186 -10.33 -1.58 -11.23
C LEU A 186 -10.65 -2.65 -12.30
N LYS A 187 -11.64 -2.42 -13.18
CA LYS A 187 -11.89 -3.28 -14.36
C LYS A 187 -10.67 -3.40 -15.25
N LYS A 188 -10.06 -2.26 -15.60
CA LYS A 188 -8.86 -2.24 -16.43
C LYS A 188 -7.74 -3.04 -15.77
N PHE A 189 -7.53 -2.86 -14.48
CA PHE A 189 -6.54 -3.64 -13.73
C PHE A 189 -6.85 -5.14 -13.76
N SER A 190 -8.10 -5.56 -13.54
CA SER A 190 -8.50 -6.97 -13.65
C SER A 190 -8.24 -7.56 -15.03
N SER A 191 -8.52 -6.80 -16.10
CA SER A 191 -8.22 -7.20 -17.47
C SER A 191 -6.72 -7.40 -17.67
N LEU A 192 -5.89 -6.44 -17.25
CA LEU A 192 -4.44 -6.54 -17.33
C LEU A 192 -3.90 -7.79 -16.62
N VAL A 193 -4.43 -8.09 -15.43
CA VAL A 193 -4.04 -9.28 -14.66
C VAL A 193 -4.48 -10.57 -15.35
N SER A 194 -5.66 -10.59 -15.97
CA SER A 194 -6.14 -11.73 -16.75
C SER A 194 -5.25 -11.98 -17.96
N ASP A 195 -4.98 -10.92 -18.73
CA ASP A 195 -4.12 -10.99 -19.92
C ASP A 195 -2.72 -11.48 -19.54
N LEU A 196 -2.15 -10.97 -18.43
CA LEU A 196 -0.84 -11.37 -17.94
C LEU A 196 -0.76 -12.87 -17.62
N LYS A 197 -1.86 -13.52 -17.23
CA LYS A 197 -1.85 -14.98 -17.01
C LYS A 197 -1.66 -15.76 -18.30
N THR A 198 -2.07 -15.19 -19.44
CA THR A 198 -2.16 -15.89 -20.73
C THR A 198 -0.91 -15.77 -21.61
N VAL A 199 -0.12 -14.70 -21.44
CA VAL A 199 1.16 -14.49 -22.18
C VAL A 199 2.34 -15.23 -21.59
#